data_AF-A0A831KA09-F1
#
_entry.id   AF-A0A831KA09-F1
#
_cell.length_a   1.000
_cell.length_b   1.000
_cell.length_c   1.000
_cell.angle_alpha   90.00
_cell.angle_beta   90.00
_cell.angle_gamma   90.00
#
_symmetry.space_group_name_H-M   'P 1'
#
loop_
_entity.id
_entity.type
_entity.pdbx_description
1 polymer ?
#
loop_
_entity_poly.entity_id
_entity_poly.type
_entity_poly.pdbx_seq_one_letter_code
_entity_poly.pdbx_strand_id
1 'polypeptide(L)'
;MSPVVTDSVPPDAPGTPGIAPTWCSSAKQMVGCALGDTRLWFTLGGGIVNEVYYPRIDIPQIRDLGFIVADGRGFWVEVKRLANPTVESPEPGVPALRIVHRHERFTLILRMAPDPRRDVLLIEVTLEGDEALRPYALLAPHLGGTGHGNRAAVAHYRGRRVLWAEQGPFGLALAAADVEQHDGWGRAGAGYVGTSDGWQDFSRHGSMRWEYPCAGPGNVALTGELPRRAVLALGFASSKQSAATLAVSALLQPFDSAWTHHLRCWREWHAAWERRSPLPEDLGEHLHREFRISAMVLRAHQDRAFPGAMVASLSVPWGNTRDERSGYHLVWPRDLVESAGA
;
A
#
# COMPACT_ATOMS: atom_id res chain seq x y z
N MET A 1 -2.47 -44.38 -25.47
CA MET A 1 -2.24 -43.90 -24.09
C MET A 1 -1.72 -42.49 -24.18
N SER A 2 -2.58 -41.50 -23.96
CA SER A 2 -2.17 -40.09 -23.92
C SER A 2 -1.29 -39.86 -22.69
N PRO A 3 -0.23 -39.03 -22.76
CA PRO A 3 0.62 -38.78 -21.61
C PRO A 3 -0.20 -38.06 -20.54
N VAL A 4 -0.17 -38.58 -19.32
CA VAL A 4 -0.61 -37.85 -18.13
C VAL A 4 0.37 -36.70 -17.96
N VAL A 5 -0.06 -35.49 -18.33
CA VAL A 5 0.66 -34.26 -17.96
C VAL A 5 0.51 -34.12 -16.45
N THR A 6 1.55 -34.48 -15.71
CA THR A 6 1.66 -34.12 -14.31
C THR A 6 1.85 -32.61 -14.25
N ASP A 7 0.81 -31.86 -13.90
CA ASP A 7 0.91 -30.45 -13.51
C ASP A 7 1.82 -30.36 -12.28
N SER A 8 3.14 -30.30 -12.49
CA SER A 8 4.10 -30.08 -11.42
C SER A 8 3.92 -28.65 -10.93
N VAL A 9 3.47 -28.50 -9.68
CA VAL A 9 3.47 -27.20 -9.00
C VAL A 9 4.90 -26.66 -9.08
N PRO A 10 5.12 -25.44 -9.62
CA PRO A 10 6.46 -24.90 -9.73
C PRO A 10 7.09 -24.79 -8.33
N PRO A 11 8.39 -25.09 -8.20
CA PRO A 11 9.04 -25.05 -6.89
C PRO A 11 9.02 -23.62 -6.35
N ASP A 12 8.79 -23.49 -5.04
CA ASP A 12 8.91 -22.20 -4.34
C ASP A 12 10.36 -21.68 -4.45
N ALA A 13 10.51 -20.35 -4.45
CA ALA A 13 11.82 -19.70 -4.41
C ALA A 13 12.73 -20.24 -3.28
N PRO A 14 14.07 -20.21 -3.40
CA PRO A 14 14.95 -20.66 -2.32
C PRO A 14 14.90 -19.72 -1.11
N GLY A 15 15.23 -20.21 0.09
CA GLY A 15 15.37 -19.37 1.28
C GLY A 15 14.23 -19.43 2.30
N THR A 16 13.43 -20.49 2.28
CA THR A 16 12.39 -20.73 3.29
C THR A 16 12.95 -20.70 4.74
N PRO A 17 12.23 -20.13 5.72
CA PRO A 17 10.94 -19.42 5.60
C PRO A 17 11.09 -17.90 5.38
N GLY A 18 12.27 -17.41 5.02
CA GLY A 18 12.65 -16.00 5.09
C GLY A 18 13.14 -15.59 6.48
N ILE A 19 13.68 -14.38 6.60
CA ILE A 19 14.11 -13.82 7.89
C ILE A 19 12.92 -13.47 8.78
N ALA A 20 13.17 -13.28 10.09
CA ALA A 20 12.15 -12.80 11.01
C ALA A 20 11.57 -11.45 10.53
N PRO A 21 10.22 -11.32 10.45
CA PRO A 21 9.57 -10.09 10.05
C PRO A 21 9.66 -8.99 11.12
N THR A 22 9.36 -7.77 10.69
CA THR A 22 9.22 -6.57 11.53
C THR A 22 8.16 -5.67 10.89
N TRP A 23 7.51 -4.82 11.66
CA TRP A 23 6.67 -3.73 11.12
C TRP A 23 7.50 -2.55 10.59
N CYS A 24 6.82 -1.52 10.09
CA CYS A 24 7.48 -0.27 9.72
C CYS A 24 7.67 0.64 10.94
N SER A 25 8.45 1.71 10.76
CA SER A 25 8.55 2.76 11.78
C SER A 25 7.17 3.32 12.12
N SER A 26 6.94 3.61 13.40
CA SER A 26 5.72 4.24 13.89
C SER A 26 5.58 5.71 13.49
N ALA A 27 6.67 6.36 13.06
CA ALA A 27 6.65 7.73 12.55
C ALA A 27 5.95 7.80 11.19
N LYS A 28 4.62 7.97 11.20
CA LYS A 28 3.80 8.11 9.99
C LYS A 28 3.77 9.57 9.53
N GLN A 29 3.92 9.76 8.22
CA GLN A 29 3.71 11.05 7.54
C GLN A 29 2.24 11.30 7.21
N MET A 30 1.44 10.24 7.07
CA MET A 30 0.01 10.30 6.84
C MET A 30 -0.68 9.03 7.33
N VAL A 31 -1.93 9.18 7.76
CA VAL A 31 -2.91 8.11 7.91
C VAL A 31 -4.16 8.50 7.12
N GLY A 32 -4.89 7.54 6.58
CA GLY A 32 -6.04 7.88 5.75
C GLY A 32 -6.99 6.72 5.52
N CYS A 33 -8.20 7.07 5.11
CA CYS A 33 -9.23 6.12 4.69
C CYS A 33 -10.13 6.76 3.63
N ALA A 34 -10.84 5.93 2.86
CA ALA A 34 -11.99 6.41 2.09
C ALA A 34 -13.17 6.72 3.03
N LEU A 35 -14.01 7.69 2.67
CA LEU A 35 -15.34 7.85 3.27
C LEU A 35 -16.35 6.94 2.54
N GLY A 36 -17.37 6.45 3.25
CA GLY A 36 -18.33 5.48 2.71
C GLY A 36 -18.06 4.03 3.15
N ASP A 37 -18.41 3.06 2.31
CA ASP A 37 -18.48 1.62 2.66
C ASP A 37 -17.15 0.88 2.54
N THR A 38 -16.11 1.53 2.03
CA THR A 38 -14.77 0.95 1.90
C THR A 38 -14.17 0.71 3.29
N ARG A 39 -13.61 -0.48 3.49
CA ARG A 39 -13.06 -1.00 4.75
C ARG A 39 -11.54 -1.06 4.71
N LEU A 40 -10.95 0.00 4.18
CA LEU A 40 -9.52 0.13 3.96
C LEU A 40 -9.00 1.41 4.59
N TRP A 41 -7.93 1.26 5.37
CA TRP A 41 -7.13 2.35 5.91
C TRP A 41 -5.70 2.19 5.45
N PHE A 42 -5.02 3.28 5.14
CA PHE A 42 -3.63 3.25 4.72
C PHE A 42 -2.78 4.17 5.58
N THR A 43 -1.49 3.88 5.62
CA THR A 43 -0.50 4.71 6.29
C THR A 43 0.67 4.98 5.35
N LEU A 44 1.32 6.13 5.53
CA LEU A 44 2.52 6.52 4.81
C LEU A 44 3.67 6.75 5.78
N GLY A 45 4.87 6.29 5.46
CA GLY A 45 6.10 6.71 6.12
C GLY A 45 7.32 6.44 5.25
N GLY A 46 8.37 7.24 5.40
CA GLY A 46 9.54 7.17 4.52
C GLY A 46 9.22 7.42 3.04
N GLY A 47 8.12 8.14 2.74
CA GLY A 47 7.65 8.41 1.39
C GLY A 47 7.08 7.20 0.63
N ILE A 48 6.79 6.09 1.32
CA ILE A 48 6.15 4.91 0.73
C ILE A 48 4.95 4.47 1.57
N VAL A 49 4.10 3.63 0.98
CA VAL A 49 2.98 3.02 1.70
C VAL A 49 3.55 2.05 2.74
N ASN A 50 3.14 2.20 3.99
CA ASN A 50 3.48 1.25 5.05
C ASN A 50 2.29 0.29 5.23
N GLU A 51 1.76 0.16 6.45
CA GLU A 51 0.66 -0.73 6.74
C GLU A 51 -0.64 -0.22 6.11
N VAL A 52 -1.36 -1.16 5.50
CA VAL A 52 -2.75 -1.01 5.04
C VAL A 52 -3.61 -1.97 5.85
N TYR A 53 -4.71 -1.48 6.42
CA TYR A 53 -5.58 -2.22 7.31
C TYR A 53 -6.86 -2.63 6.58
N TYR A 54 -7.29 -3.87 6.79
CA TYR A 54 -8.48 -4.46 6.18
C TYR A 54 -8.83 -5.80 6.87
N PRO A 55 -10.11 -6.22 6.95
CA PRO A 55 -11.33 -5.43 6.76
C PRO A 55 -11.68 -4.61 8.01
N ARG A 56 -10.85 -4.71 9.05
CA ARG A 56 -10.97 -3.96 10.29
C ARG A 56 -9.73 -3.12 10.50
N ILE A 57 -9.91 -2.02 11.20
CA ILE A 57 -8.85 -1.06 11.47
C ILE A 57 -7.72 -1.62 12.35
N ASP A 58 -7.94 -2.74 13.05
CA ASP A 58 -6.97 -3.40 13.93
C ASP A 58 -6.17 -4.52 13.25
N ILE A 59 -6.39 -4.76 11.95
CA ILE A 59 -5.74 -5.85 11.20
C ILE A 59 -4.92 -5.28 10.03
N PRO A 60 -3.63 -4.98 10.22
CA PRO A 60 -2.74 -4.65 9.12
C PRO A 60 -2.53 -5.87 8.20
N GLN A 61 -2.48 -5.64 6.90
CA GLN A 61 -2.40 -6.68 5.85
C GLN A 61 -1.11 -6.66 5.06
N ILE A 62 -0.37 -5.55 5.11
CA ILE A 62 0.96 -5.40 4.49
C ILE A 62 1.89 -4.71 5.48
N ARG A 63 3.19 -4.91 5.31
CA ARG A 63 4.22 -4.15 6.01
C ARG A 63 4.49 -2.86 5.26
N ASP A 64 4.82 -2.98 3.98
CA ASP A 64 5.06 -1.86 3.08
C ASP A 64 4.79 -2.23 1.61
N LEU A 65 4.54 -1.18 0.83
CA LEU A 65 4.60 -1.19 -0.63
C LEU A 65 5.52 -0.04 -1.06
N GLY A 66 6.75 -0.40 -1.41
CA GLY A 66 7.81 0.50 -1.84
C GLY A 66 8.17 0.34 -3.32
N PHE A 67 9.24 1.04 -3.73
CA PHE A 67 9.72 1.02 -5.10
C PHE A 67 11.25 0.94 -5.17
N ILE A 68 11.74 0.29 -6.21
CA ILE A 68 13.11 0.43 -6.72
C ILE A 68 13.05 1.15 -8.07
N VAL A 69 14.03 2.01 -8.37
CA VAL A 69 14.24 2.55 -9.71
C VAL A 69 15.59 2.06 -10.22
N ALA A 70 15.63 1.41 -11.38
CA ALA A 70 16.84 0.79 -11.91
C ALA A 70 16.93 0.87 -13.44
N ASP A 71 18.13 0.78 -14.00
CA ASP A 71 18.36 0.75 -15.46
C ASP A 71 18.59 -0.65 -16.04
N GLY A 72 18.60 -1.68 -15.18
CA GLY A 72 18.88 -3.06 -15.56
C GLY A 72 20.34 -3.31 -15.97
N ARG A 73 21.23 -2.33 -15.79
CA ARG A 73 22.65 -2.37 -16.18
C ARG A 73 23.60 -2.20 -15.00
N GLY A 74 23.08 -2.34 -13.77
CA GLY A 74 23.86 -2.29 -12.54
C GLY A 74 23.50 -1.14 -11.61
N PHE A 75 22.86 -0.08 -12.13
CA PHE A 75 22.35 0.99 -11.28
C PHE A 75 20.94 0.68 -10.79
N TRP A 76 20.74 0.87 -9.49
CA TRP A 76 19.44 0.80 -8.85
C TRP A 76 19.41 1.64 -7.57
N VAL A 77 18.23 2.13 -7.22
CA VAL A 77 17.98 2.89 -6.00
C VAL A 77 16.72 2.35 -5.34
N GLU A 78 16.82 1.93 -4.07
CA GLU A 78 15.66 1.72 -3.23
C GLU A 78 15.08 3.07 -2.79
N VAL A 79 13.87 3.39 -3.26
CA VAL A 79 13.26 4.71 -3.12
C VAL A 79 13.11 5.11 -1.65
N LYS A 80 12.77 4.17 -0.76
CA LYS A 80 12.59 4.47 0.67
C LYS A 80 13.88 4.88 1.40
N ARG A 81 15.05 4.65 0.79
CA ARG A 81 16.37 5.08 1.31
C ARG A 81 16.78 6.46 0.80
N LEU A 82 16.04 7.04 -0.16
CA LEU A 82 16.23 8.43 -0.53
C LEU A 82 15.81 9.33 0.63
N ALA A 83 16.63 10.32 0.94
CA ALA A 83 16.33 11.29 1.97
C ALA A 83 15.27 12.29 1.46
N ASN A 84 14.43 12.75 2.38
CA ASN A 84 13.56 13.93 2.22
C ASN A 84 12.58 13.87 1.03
N PRO A 85 11.70 12.86 0.94
CA PRO A 85 10.61 12.91 -0.04
C PRO A 85 9.70 14.10 0.25
N THR A 86 9.23 14.76 -0.81
CA THR A 86 8.16 15.76 -0.68
C THR A 86 6.84 15.01 -0.59
N VAL A 87 6.07 15.21 0.48
CA VAL A 87 4.75 14.59 0.69
C VAL A 87 3.72 15.69 0.84
N GLU A 88 2.75 15.74 -0.06
CA GLU A 88 1.75 16.81 -0.14
C GLU A 88 0.35 16.19 -0.21
N SER A 89 -0.58 16.72 0.58
CA SER A 89 -2.00 16.52 0.35
C SER A 89 -2.55 17.67 -0.51
N PRO A 90 -3.57 17.45 -1.36
CA PRO A 90 -4.18 18.52 -2.16
C PRO A 90 -4.73 19.66 -1.31
N GLU A 91 -5.23 19.31 -0.13
CA GLU A 91 -5.79 20.22 0.87
C GLU A 91 -5.50 19.70 2.28
N PRO A 92 -5.49 20.59 3.30
CA PRO A 92 -5.51 20.17 4.70
C PRO A 92 -6.68 19.23 5.01
N GLY A 93 -6.41 18.13 5.71
CA GLY A 93 -7.44 17.18 6.13
C GLY A 93 -8.02 16.29 5.01
N VAL A 94 -7.44 16.30 3.80
CA VAL A 94 -7.84 15.38 2.73
C VAL A 94 -6.77 14.29 2.55
N PRO A 95 -7.03 13.02 2.93
CA PRO A 95 -6.05 11.95 2.86
C PRO A 95 -5.95 11.37 1.45
N ALA A 96 -5.46 12.18 0.53
CA ALA A 96 -4.92 11.79 -0.78
C ALA A 96 -3.55 12.42 -0.89
N LEU A 97 -2.57 11.73 -1.47
CA LEU A 97 -1.18 12.18 -1.43
C LEU A 97 -0.58 12.27 -2.81
N ARG A 98 0.23 13.30 -3.01
CA ARG A 98 1.27 13.39 -4.03
C ARG A 98 2.61 13.27 -3.32
N ILE A 99 3.44 12.34 -3.76
CA ILE A 99 4.75 12.07 -3.19
C ILE A 99 5.79 12.18 -4.28
N VAL A 100 6.84 12.96 -4.04
CA VAL A 100 7.90 13.21 -5.02
C VAL A 100 9.24 12.82 -4.41
N HIS A 101 9.86 11.80 -5.01
CA HIS A 101 11.22 11.37 -4.72
C HIS A 101 12.15 11.88 -5.81
N ARG A 102 13.24 12.55 -5.42
CA ARG A 102 14.22 13.13 -6.36
C ARG A 102 15.57 12.45 -6.23
N HIS A 103 16.18 12.19 -7.37
CA HIS A 103 17.54 11.71 -7.54
C HIS A 103 18.17 12.44 -8.72
N GLU A 104 19.50 12.49 -8.81
CA GLU A 104 20.21 13.15 -9.94
C GLU A 104 19.78 12.62 -11.33
N ARG A 105 19.40 11.34 -11.41
CA ARG A 105 19.00 10.67 -12.66
C ARG A 105 17.48 10.62 -12.89
N PHE A 106 16.67 10.85 -11.86
CA PHE A 106 15.22 10.67 -11.99
C PHE A 106 14.40 11.46 -10.97
N THR A 107 13.13 11.67 -11.31
CA THR A 107 12.09 12.06 -10.36
C THR A 107 10.98 11.01 -10.40
N LEU A 108 10.71 10.36 -9.28
CA LEU A 108 9.60 9.42 -9.13
C LEU A 108 8.45 10.13 -8.41
N ILE A 109 7.32 10.21 -9.10
CA ILE A 109 6.10 10.86 -8.63
C ILE A 109 5.06 9.77 -8.40
N LEU A 110 4.52 9.73 -7.19
CA LEU A 110 3.43 8.84 -6.80
C LEU A 110 2.21 9.69 -6.44
N ARG A 111 1.04 9.38 -6.99
CA ARG A 111 -0.24 9.87 -6.47
C ARG A 111 -1.00 8.70 -5.90
N MET A 112 -1.59 8.85 -4.72
CA MET A 112 -2.37 7.78 -4.10
C MET A 112 -3.71 8.27 -3.54
N ALA A 113 -4.72 7.44 -3.73
CA ALA A 113 -6.03 7.58 -3.12
C ALA A 113 -6.68 6.20 -2.97
N PRO A 114 -7.44 5.95 -1.89
CA PRO A 114 -8.27 4.75 -1.81
C PRO A 114 -9.42 4.84 -2.83
N ASP A 115 -9.83 3.70 -3.39
CA ASP A 115 -11.08 3.63 -4.15
C ASP A 115 -12.25 3.79 -3.16
N PRO A 116 -13.15 4.76 -3.37
CA PRO A 116 -14.27 5.00 -2.46
C PRO A 116 -15.33 3.88 -2.47
N ARG A 117 -15.33 3.01 -3.49
CA ARG A 117 -16.34 1.96 -3.71
C ARG A 117 -15.81 0.54 -3.50
N ARG A 118 -14.51 0.36 -3.33
CA ARG A 118 -13.85 -0.95 -3.30
C ARG A 118 -12.74 -0.94 -2.28
N ASP A 119 -12.49 -2.08 -1.66
CA ASP A 119 -11.35 -2.29 -0.76
C ASP A 119 -10.03 -2.34 -1.55
N VAL A 120 -9.66 -1.21 -2.18
CA VAL A 120 -8.53 -1.04 -3.08
C VAL A 120 -7.81 0.28 -2.76
N LEU A 121 -6.48 0.24 -2.67
CA LEU A 121 -5.64 1.43 -2.70
C LEU A 121 -5.07 1.61 -4.11
N LEU A 122 -5.33 2.77 -4.72
CA LEU A 122 -4.81 3.11 -6.04
C LEU A 122 -3.54 3.95 -5.92
N ILE A 123 -2.54 3.66 -6.75
CA ILE A 123 -1.27 4.39 -6.82
C ILE A 123 -0.94 4.66 -8.29
N GLU A 124 -1.01 5.91 -8.72
CA GLU A 124 -0.49 6.36 -10.01
C GLU A 124 1.01 6.64 -9.88
N VAL A 125 1.79 6.04 -10.77
CA VAL A 125 3.25 6.07 -10.81
C VAL A 125 3.68 6.82 -12.07
N THR A 126 4.53 7.83 -11.91
CA THR A 126 5.20 8.52 -13.02
C THR A 126 6.68 8.64 -12.73
N LEU A 127 7.51 8.12 -13.63
CA LEU A 127 8.97 8.21 -13.58
C LEU A 127 9.49 9.13 -14.68
N GLU A 128 10.08 10.25 -14.29
CA GLU A 128 10.74 11.23 -15.16
C GLU A 128 12.27 11.14 -15.05
N GLY A 129 13.00 11.66 -16.04
CA GLY A 129 14.46 11.57 -16.12
C GLY A 129 14.94 10.52 -17.13
N ASP A 130 16.06 9.86 -16.82
CA ASP A 130 16.78 8.99 -17.75
C ASP A 130 15.92 7.86 -18.37
N GLU A 131 16.00 7.69 -19.69
CA GLU A 131 15.12 6.82 -20.50
C GLU A 131 15.33 5.32 -20.26
N ALA A 132 16.51 4.94 -19.79
CA ALA A 132 16.79 3.55 -19.45
C ALA A 132 16.13 3.12 -18.13
N LEU A 133 15.71 4.06 -17.28
CA LEU A 133 15.21 3.74 -15.94
C LEU A 133 13.78 3.20 -15.97
N ARG A 134 13.53 2.20 -15.13
CA ARG A 134 12.21 1.62 -14.88
C ARG A 134 11.92 1.56 -13.38
N PRO A 135 10.68 1.81 -12.96
CA PRO A 135 10.24 1.54 -11.60
C PRO A 135 9.92 0.04 -11.41
N TYR A 136 10.16 -0.46 -10.21
CA TYR A 136 9.83 -1.81 -9.76
C TYR A 136 9.08 -1.70 -8.45
N ALA A 137 7.87 -2.24 -8.36
CA ALA A 137 7.12 -2.30 -7.11
C ALA A 137 7.69 -3.42 -6.21
N LEU A 138 7.83 -3.14 -4.92
CA LEU A 138 8.18 -4.11 -3.88
C LEU A 138 7.05 -4.16 -2.86
N LEU A 139 6.35 -5.29 -2.78
CA LEU A 139 5.24 -5.50 -1.87
C LEU A 139 5.61 -6.56 -0.84
N ALA A 140 5.49 -6.23 0.45
CA ALA A 140 5.70 -7.16 1.56
C ALA A 140 4.36 -7.48 2.26
N PRO A 141 3.69 -8.60 1.89
CA PRO A 141 2.49 -9.07 2.58
C PRO A 141 2.76 -9.35 4.06
N HIS A 142 1.82 -8.94 4.90
CA HIS A 142 1.79 -9.18 6.35
C HIS A 142 0.35 -9.55 6.74
N LEU A 143 -0.24 -10.49 5.99
CA LEU A 143 -1.67 -10.73 6.02
C LEU A 143 -2.13 -11.18 7.42
N GLY A 144 -3.32 -10.77 7.83
CA GLY A 144 -3.84 -11.09 9.18
C GLY A 144 -3.02 -10.56 10.36
N GLY A 145 -2.11 -9.61 10.12
CA GLY A 145 -1.27 -8.99 11.13
C GLY A 145 -0.02 -9.80 11.48
N THR A 146 0.56 -10.54 10.54
CA THR A 146 1.86 -11.20 10.72
C THR A 146 2.61 -11.36 9.41
N GLY A 147 3.94 -11.25 9.46
CA GLY A 147 4.80 -11.59 8.31
C GLY A 147 4.99 -13.09 8.11
N HIS A 148 4.63 -13.92 9.08
CA HIS A 148 4.80 -15.37 8.98
C HIS A 148 3.66 -16.04 8.22
N GLY A 149 3.94 -17.17 7.57
CA GLY A 149 2.90 -18.04 7.00
C GLY A 149 2.20 -17.51 5.74
N ASN A 150 2.65 -16.39 5.18
CA ASN A 150 2.13 -15.82 3.94
C ASN A 150 2.58 -16.69 2.74
N ARG A 151 1.68 -16.93 1.79
CA ARG A 151 2.01 -17.52 0.48
C ARG A 151 1.82 -16.48 -0.61
N ALA A 152 2.85 -16.23 -1.41
CA ALA A 152 2.87 -15.26 -2.48
C ALA A 152 3.09 -15.94 -3.84
N ALA A 153 2.48 -15.40 -4.89
CA ALA A 153 2.69 -15.88 -6.24
C ALA A 153 2.45 -14.81 -7.30
N VAL A 154 3.08 -15.01 -8.45
CA VAL A 154 2.77 -14.34 -9.71
C VAL A 154 1.77 -15.23 -10.46
N ALA A 155 0.65 -14.67 -10.90
CA ALA A 155 -0.37 -15.43 -11.61
C ALA A 155 -1.01 -14.62 -12.73
N HIS A 156 -1.81 -15.28 -13.56
CA HIS A 156 -2.72 -14.61 -14.49
C HIS A 156 -4.16 -14.76 -13.98
N TYR A 157 -4.88 -13.64 -13.92
CA TYR A 157 -6.27 -13.58 -13.51
C TYR A 157 -7.06 -12.74 -14.50
N ARG A 158 -8.05 -13.34 -15.18
CA ARG A 158 -8.88 -12.69 -16.21
C ARG A 158 -8.07 -11.96 -17.29
N GLY A 159 -7.00 -12.59 -17.77
CA GLY A 159 -6.15 -12.05 -18.84
C GLY A 159 -5.16 -10.98 -18.40
N ARG A 160 -5.03 -10.70 -17.10
CA ARG A 160 -4.01 -9.80 -16.53
C ARG A 160 -3.07 -10.54 -15.60
N ARG A 161 -1.79 -10.22 -15.63
CA ARG A 161 -0.82 -10.63 -14.61
C ARG A 161 -1.15 -9.93 -13.29
N VAL A 162 -1.06 -10.68 -12.20
CA VAL A 162 -1.28 -10.18 -10.85
C VAL A 162 -0.20 -10.72 -9.92
N LEU A 163 0.24 -9.87 -9.01
CA LEU A 163 1.08 -10.23 -7.88
C LEU A 163 0.14 -10.40 -6.68
N TRP A 164 -0.03 -11.62 -6.17
CA TRP A 164 -0.98 -11.85 -5.09
C TRP A 164 -0.39 -12.61 -3.91
N ALA A 165 -1.03 -12.49 -2.76
CA ALA A 165 -0.68 -13.25 -1.58
C ALA A 165 -1.93 -13.64 -0.79
N GLU A 166 -1.81 -14.71 -0.02
CA GLU A 166 -2.86 -15.19 0.87
C GLU A 166 -2.30 -15.72 2.19
N GLN A 167 -3.09 -15.52 3.24
CA GLN A 167 -3.00 -16.19 4.53
C GLN A 167 -4.42 -16.24 5.09
N GLY A 168 -5.04 -17.41 5.05
CA GLY A 168 -6.48 -17.56 5.31
C GLY A 168 -6.91 -16.92 6.65
N PRO A 169 -8.01 -16.13 6.66
CA PRO A 169 -8.96 -15.88 5.56
C PRO A 169 -8.63 -14.62 4.74
N PHE A 170 -7.40 -14.12 4.72
CA PHE A 170 -7.03 -12.86 4.07
C PHE A 170 -6.34 -13.10 2.73
N GLY A 171 -6.68 -12.26 1.75
CA GLY A 171 -5.99 -12.22 0.47
C GLY A 171 -5.78 -10.79 -0.01
N LEU A 172 -4.67 -10.57 -0.71
CA LEU A 172 -4.39 -9.34 -1.43
C LEU A 172 -4.01 -9.64 -2.88
N ALA A 173 -4.17 -8.65 -3.74
CA ALA A 173 -3.68 -8.68 -5.11
C ALA A 173 -3.28 -7.28 -5.57
N LEU A 174 -2.09 -7.19 -6.17
CA LEU A 174 -1.58 -6.01 -6.82
C LEU A 174 -1.65 -6.20 -8.33
N ALA A 175 -2.49 -5.40 -8.98
CA ALA A 175 -2.61 -5.33 -10.43
C ALA A 175 -1.99 -4.01 -10.93
N ALA A 176 -1.53 -4.00 -12.18
CA ALA A 176 -0.99 -2.82 -12.83
C ALA A 176 -1.64 -2.62 -14.20
N ALA A 177 -1.88 -1.37 -14.56
CA ALA A 177 -2.25 -0.97 -15.92
C ALA A 177 -1.38 0.18 -16.39
N ASP A 178 -1.02 0.18 -17.67
CA ASP A 178 -0.35 1.33 -18.30
C ASP A 178 -1.38 2.42 -18.70
N VAL A 179 -0.88 3.47 -19.34
CA VAL A 179 -1.73 4.60 -19.80
C VAL A 179 -2.73 4.19 -20.89
N GLU A 180 -2.50 3.08 -21.58
CA GLU A 180 -3.38 2.52 -22.62
C GLU A 180 -4.30 1.42 -22.07
N GLN A 181 -4.33 1.22 -20.74
CA GLN A 181 -5.12 0.21 -20.03
C GLN A 181 -4.70 -1.24 -20.30
N HIS A 182 -3.53 -1.47 -20.88
CA HIS A 182 -2.95 -2.81 -21.01
C HIS A 182 -2.43 -3.33 -19.65
N ASP A 183 -1.95 -4.57 -19.63
CA ASP A 183 -1.26 -5.11 -18.46
C ASP A 183 0.06 -4.36 -18.22
N GLY A 184 0.21 -3.77 -17.04
CA GLY A 184 1.38 -2.95 -16.70
C GLY A 184 2.60 -3.73 -16.22
N TRP A 185 2.51 -5.06 -16.04
CA TRP A 185 3.63 -5.82 -15.50
C TRP A 185 4.64 -6.26 -16.57
N GLY A 186 5.89 -5.88 -16.37
CA GLY A 186 7.06 -6.52 -16.98
C GLY A 186 7.45 -7.79 -16.21
N ARG A 187 8.75 -8.01 -16.00
CA ARG A 187 9.24 -9.13 -15.17
C ARG A 187 8.66 -9.07 -13.76
N ALA A 188 8.38 -10.24 -13.19
CA ALA A 188 7.70 -10.36 -11.91
C ALA A 188 8.15 -11.61 -11.16
N GLY A 189 8.19 -11.54 -9.82
CA GLY A 189 8.60 -12.66 -8.99
C GLY A 189 8.07 -12.59 -7.56
N ALA A 190 8.11 -13.74 -6.89
CA ALA A 190 7.85 -13.91 -5.46
C ALA A 190 9.06 -14.57 -4.79
N GLY A 191 9.50 -14.07 -3.64
CA GLY A 191 10.68 -14.57 -2.95
C GLY A 191 10.55 -14.53 -1.43
N TYR A 192 11.46 -15.20 -0.73
CA TYR A 192 11.59 -15.16 0.72
C TYR A 192 12.45 -13.96 1.14
N VAL A 193 11.91 -13.14 2.06
CA VAL A 193 12.57 -11.92 2.53
C VAL A 193 13.93 -12.25 3.16
N GLY A 194 14.95 -11.51 2.75
CA GLY A 194 16.33 -11.68 3.18
C GLY A 194 17.10 -12.74 2.40
N THR A 195 16.49 -13.47 1.46
CA THR A 195 17.20 -14.48 0.66
C THR A 195 16.96 -14.37 -0.84
N SER A 196 15.70 -14.43 -1.28
CA SER A 196 15.31 -14.51 -2.71
C SER A 196 14.30 -13.44 -3.12
N ASP A 197 13.98 -12.49 -2.23
CA ASP A 197 13.15 -11.34 -2.56
C ASP A 197 13.84 -10.38 -3.56
N GLY A 198 13.04 -9.49 -4.17
CA GLY A 198 13.55 -8.57 -5.17
C GLY A 198 14.63 -7.62 -4.68
N TRP A 199 14.63 -7.20 -3.40
CA TRP A 199 15.71 -6.35 -2.89
C TRP A 199 17.05 -7.10 -2.91
N GLN A 200 17.03 -8.38 -2.51
CA GLN A 200 18.23 -9.23 -2.57
C GLN A 200 18.68 -9.51 -4.00
N ASP A 201 17.75 -9.63 -4.94
CA ASP A 201 18.04 -9.75 -6.37
C ASP A 201 18.84 -8.53 -6.87
N PHE A 202 18.31 -7.32 -6.64
CA PHE A 202 19.00 -6.08 -7.00
C PHE A 202 20.34 -5.91 -6.26
N SER A 203 20.41 -6.25 -4.98
CA SER A 203 21.66 -6.16 -4.21
C SER A 203 22.76 -7.08 -4.73
N ARG A 204 22.41 -8.25 -5.29
CA ARG A 204 23.38 -9.23 -5.79
C ARG A 204 23.71 -9.04 -7.26
N HIS A 205 22.73 -8.60 -8.05
CA HIS A 205 22.81 -8.63 -9.51
C HIS A 205 22.72 -7.25 -10.17
N GLY A 206 22.47 -6.19 -9.39
CA GLY A 206 22.30 -4.82 -9.89
C GLY A 206 21.13 -4.65 -10.86
N SER A 207 20.25 -5.66 -10.94
CA SER A 207 19.13 -5.77 -11.87
C SER A 207 18.20 -6.89 -11.38
N MET A 208 16.94 -6.88 -11.81
CA MET A 208 16.03 -8.00 -11.57
C MET A 208 16.41 -9.18 -12.49
N ARG A 209 16.81 -10.30 -11.90
CA ARG A 209 17.17 -11.56 -12.58
C ARG A 209 16.26 -12.72 -12.19
N TRP A 210 15.63 -12.66 -11.04
CA TRP A 210 14.78 -13.72 -10.53
C TRP A 210 13.31 -13.46 -10.85
N GLU A 211 12.65 -14.48 -11.41
CA GLU A 211 11.22 -14.48 -11.76
C GLU A 211 10.54 -15.71 -11.16
N TYR A 212 10.86 -16.02 -9.90
CA TYR A 212 10.27 -17.15 -9.21
C TYR A 212 8.74 -16.99 -9.13
N PRO A 213 7.96 -17.99 -9.59
CA PRO A 213 6.51 -17.83 -9.71
C PRO A 213 5.80 -17.85 -8.36
N CYS A 214 6.40 -18.42 -7.32
CA CYS A 214 5.82 -18.52 -5.99
C CYS A 214 6.86 -18.59 -4.88
N ALA A 215 6.43 -18.20 -3.68
CA ALA A 215 7.15 -18.38 -2.43
C ALA A 215 6.16 -18.56 -1.26
N GLY A 216 6.59 -19.24 -0.21
CA GLY A 216 5.83 -19.44 1.02
C GLY A 216 5.43 -20.90 1.28
N PRO A 217 4.84 -21.20 2.45
CA PRO A 217 4.49 -20.28 3.52
C PRO A 217 5.73 -19.69 4.22
N GLY A 218 5.73 -18.39 4.49
CA GLY A 218 6.84 -17.72 5.17
C GLY A 218 6.73 -16.19 5.16
N ASN A 219 7.84 -15.54 5.49
CA ASN A 219 8.02 -14.11 5.26
C ASN A 219 8.45 -13.91 3.81
N VAL A 220 7.50 -13.45 2.98
CA VAL A 220 7.62 -13.40 1.53
C VAL A 220 7.47 -11.96 1.04
N ALA A 221 8.00 -11.69 -0.15
CA ALA A 221 7.81 -10.43 -0.86
C ALA A 221 7.54 -10.68 -2.34
N LEU A 222 6.78 -9.78 -2.93
CA LEU A 222 6.46 -9.73 -4.36
C LEU A 222 7.23 -8.58 -5.00
N THR A 223 7.69 -8.78 -6.22
CA THR A 223 8.40 -7.75 -7.00
C THR A 223 7.90 -7.75 -8.43
N GLY A 224 7.69 -6.57 -9.01
CA GLY A 224 7.28 -6.45 -10.40
C GLY A 224 7.80 -5.19 -11.07
N GLU A 225 8.34 -5.35 -12.27
CA GLU A 225 8.75 -4.28 -13.18
C GLU A 225 7.53 -3.55 -13.75
N LEU A 226 7.61 -2.23 -13.85
CA LEU A 226 6.55 -1.37 -14.36
C LEU A 226 7.05 -0.51 -15.53
N PRO A 227 6.16 -0.08 -16.43
CA PRO A 227 6.47 1.02 -17.34
C PRO A 227 6.66 2.32 -16.54
N ARG A 228 7.20 3.34 -17.23
CA ARG A 228 7.46 4.66 -16.61
C ARG A 228 6.19 5.38 -16.16
N ARG A 229 5.03 5.01 -16.71
CA ARG A 229 3.72 5.53 -16.33
C ARG A 229 2.75 4.36 -16.16
N ALA A 230 2.22 4.19 -14.96
CA ALA A 230 1.31 3.11 -14.63
C ALA A 230 0.36 3.51 -13.51
N VAL A 231 -0.78 2.82 -13.41
CA VAL A 231 -1.64 2.83 -12.23
C VAL A 231 -1.61 1.44 -11.61
N LEU A 232 -1.28 1.38 -10.33
CA LEU A 232 -1.37 0.19 -9.51
C LEU A 232 -2.68 0.18 -8.74
N ALA A 233 -3.28 -1.00 -8.58
CA ALA A 233 -4.41 -1.25 -7.71
C ALA A 233 -4.06 -2.36 -6.73
N LEU A 234 -3.94 -2.02 -5.45
CA LEU A 234 -3.74 -2.98 -4.36
C LEU A 234 -5.10 -3.29 -3.73
N GLY A 235 -5.70 -4.41 -4.13
CA GLY A 235 -6.98 -4.89 -3.62
C GLY A 235 -6.83 -5.85 -2.45
N PHE A 236 -7.83 -5.85 -1.57
CA PHE A 236 -7.93 -6.75 -0.43
C PHE A 236 -9.30 -7.43 -0.38
N ALA A 237 -9.32 -8.70 0.00
CA ALA A 237 -10.55 -9.45 0.16
C ALA A 237 -10.35 -10.67 1.09
N SER A 238 -11.40 -11.48 1.24
CA SER A 238 -11.32 -12.78 1.91
C SER A 238 -10.62 -13.89 1.09
N SER A 239 -10.18 -13.58 -0.13
CA SER A 239 -9.38 -14.46 -0.98
C SER A 239 -8.55 -13.64 -1.97
N LYS A 240 -7.43 -14.18 -2.44
CA LYS A 240 -6.59 -13.53 -3.46
C LYS A 240 -7.33 -13.30 -4.79
N GLN A 241 -8.26 -14.18 -5.17
CA GLN A 241 -9.06 -14.05 -6.40
C GLN A 241 -10.11 -12.93 -6.28
N SER A 242 -10.77 -12.82 -5.14
CA SER A 242 -11.69 -11.71 -4.86
C SER A 242 -10.92 -10.38 -4.81
N ALA A 243 -9.74 -10.36 -4.19
CA ALA A 243 -8.87 -9.20 -4.15
C ALA A 243 -8.44 -8.78 -5.57
N ALA A 244 -8.05 -9.75 -6.42
CA ALA A 244 -7.71 -9.51 -7.81
C ALA A 244 -8.90 -8.98 -8.61
N THR A 245 -10.12 -9.47 -8.36
CA THR A 245 -11.33 -8.94 -8.98
C THR A 245 -11.54 -7.47 -8.65
N LEU A 246 -11.40 -7.09 -7.38
CA LEU A 246 -11.54 -5.70 -6.94
C LEU A 246 -10.45 -4.81 -7.55
N ALA A 247 -9.20 -5.24 -7.50
CA ALA A 247 -8.06 -4.52 -8.06
C ALA A 247 -8.22 -4.28 -9.58
N VAL A 248 -8.51 -5.34 -10.34
CA VAL A 248 -8.72 -5.23 -11.79
C VAL A 248 -9.95 -4.35 -12.10
N SER A 249 -11.03 -4.46 -11.32
CA SER A 249 -12.24 -3.64 -11.52
C SER A 249 -11.99 -2.16 -11.24
N ALA A 250 -11.11 -1.83 -10.29
CA ALA A 250 -10.73 -0.45 -10.01
C ALA A 250 -9.89 0.15 -11.17
N LEU A 251 -9.00 -0.65 -11.76
CA LEU A 251 -8.18 -0.22 -12.90
C LEU A 251 -8.99 0.10 -14.15
N LEU A 252 -10.19 -0.47 -14.33
CA LEU A 252 -11.07 -0.16 -15.48
C LEU A 252 -11.56 1.30 -15.49
N GLN A 253 -11.31 2.07 -14.43
CA GLN A 253 -11.61 3.49 -14.35
C GLN A 253 -10.31 4.30 -14.31
N PRO A 254 -10.25 5.48 -14.95
CA PRO A 254 -9.09 6.36 -14.82
C PRO A 254 -8.85 6.73 -13.36
N PHE A 255 -7.58 6.75 -12.93
CA PHE A 255 -7.17 7.12 -11.57
C PHE A 255 -7.82 8.42 -11.09
N ASP A 256 -7.88 9.44 -11.96
CA ASP A 256 -8.47 10.75 -11.63
C ASP A 256 -9.95 10.69 -11.24
N SER A 257 -10.68 9.65 -11.65
CA SER A 257 -12.07 9.44 -11.23
C SER A 257 -12.16 9.13 -9.74
N ALA A 258 -11.33 8.20 -9.27
CA ALA A 258 -11.26 7.84 -7.84
C ALA A 258 -10.69 8.99 -7.02
N TRP A 259 -9.62 9.64 -7.51
CA TRP A 259 -9.02 10.82 -6.89
C TRP A 259 -10.05 11.94 -6.69
N THR A 260 -10.72 12.37 -7.76
CA THR A 260 -11.70 13.47 -7.70
C THR A 260 -12.87 13.13 -6.79
N HIS A 261 -13.37 11.89 -6.84
CA HIS A 261 -14.45 11.45 -5.97
C HIS A 261 -14.03 11.49 -4.49
N HIS A 262 -12.83 10.99 -4.17
CA HIS A 262 -12.30 10.99 -2.82
C HIS A 262 -12.12 12.40 -2.26
N LEU A 263 -11.53 13.32 -3.04
CA LEU A 263 -11.39 14.73 -2.68
C LEU A 263 -12.76 15.36 -2.40
N ARG A 264 -13.73 15.12 -3.28
CA ARG A 264 -15.10 15.65 -3.11
C ARG A 264 -15.74 15.14 -1.83
N CYS A 265 -15.65 13.84 -1.53
CA CYS A 265 -16.23 13.27 -0.31
C CYS A 265 -15.65 13.91 0.96
N TRP A 266 -14.33 14.12 1.02
CA TRP A 266 -13.70 14.76 2.17
C TRP A 266 -14.01 16.25 2.27
N ARG A 267 -14.07 16.98 1.14
CA ARG A 267 -14.52 18.38 1.11
C ARG A 267 -15.95 18.52 1.62
N GLU A 268 -16.85 17.67 1.17
CA GLU A 268 -18.25 17.64 1.61
C GLU A 268 -18.37 17.32 3.11
N TRP A 269 -17.57 16.37 3.60
CA TRP A 269 -17.50 16.05 5.02
C TRP A 269 -16.99 17.22 5.85
N HIS A 270 -15.91 17.88 5.39
CA HIS A 270 -15.38 19.09 6.02
C HIS A 270 -16.42 20.21 6.10
N ALA A 271 -17.01 20.57 4.96
CA ALA A 271 -18.03 21.60 4.91
C ALA A 271 -19.26 21.26 5.76
N ALA A 272 -19.61 19.98 5.90
CA ALA A 272 -20.73 19.56 6.72
C ALA A 272 -20.49 19.74 8.22
N TRP A 273 -19.29 19.45 8.73
CA TRP A 273 -19.00 19.66 10.15
C TRP A 273 -18.68 21.13 10.46
N GLU A 274 -17.99 21.84 9.56
CA GLU A 274 -17.69 23.28 9.71
C GLU A 274 -18.98 24.10 9.81
N ARG A 275 -20.05 23.71 9.08
CA ARG A 275 -21.38 24.35 9.23
C ARG A 275 -22.04 24.08 10.58
N ARG A 276 -21.77 22.94 11.21
CA ARG A 276 -22.36 22.56 12.50
C ARG A 276 -21.61 23.16 13.68
N SER A 277 -20.30 23.29 13.54
CA SER A 277 -19.37 23.82 14.53
C SER A 277 -18.40 24.80 13.85
N PRO A 278 -18.84 26.04 13.57
CA PRO A 278 -18.00 27.03 12.92
C PRO A 278 -16.80 27.36 13.81
N LEU A 279 -15.63 27.43 13.19
CA LEU A 279 -14.41 27.89 13.86
C LEU A 279 -14.42 29.42 14.00
N PRO A 280 -13.74 29.98 15.02
CA PRO A 280 -13.59 31.43 15.16
C PRO A 280 -13.00 32.07 13.89
N GLU A 281 -13.55 33.20 13.46
CA GLU A 281 -13.11 33.89 12.23
C GLU A 281 -11.68 34.45 12.33
N ASP A 282 -11.21 34.73 13.55
CA ASP A 282 -9.87 35.22 13.86
C ASP A 282 -8.83 34.10 14.02
N LEU A 283 -9.22 32.84 13.81
CA LEU A 283 -8.31 31.70 13.86
C LEU A 283 -7.31 31.78 12.69
N GLY A 284 -6.01 31.90 13.01
CA GLY A 284 -4.97 31.96 11.99
C GLY A 284 -4.95 30.74 11.07
N GLU A 285 -4.59 30.93 9.81
CA GLU A 285 -4.61 29.91 8.74
C GLU A 285 -3.90 28.60 9.14
N HIS A 286 -2.77 28.71 9.85
CA HIS A 286 -2.03 27.56 10.35
C HIS A 286 -2.87 26.72 11.32
N LEU A 287 -3.56 27.33 12.27
CA LEU A 287 -4.41 26.62 13.24
C LEU A 287 -5.64 26.01 12.54
N HIS A 288 -6.21 26.70 11.56
CA HIS A 288 -7.29 26.15 10.74
C HIS A 288 -6.84 24.90 9.97
N ARG A 289 -5.62 24.92 9.41
CA ARG A 289 -4.99 23.76 8.77
C ARG A 289 -4.83 22.59 9.76
N GLU A 290 -4.24 22.84 10.93
CA GLU A 290 -4.03 21.79 11.94
C GLU A 290 -5.35 21.22 12.47
N PHE A 291 -6.40 22.05 12.59
CA PHE A 291 -7.73 21.59 12.96
C PHE A 291 -8.29 20.60 11.92
N ARG A 292 -8.27 20.96 10.62
CA ARG A 292 -8.77 20.07 9.56
C ARG A 292 -7.99 18.76 9.50
N ILE A 293 -6.68 18.82 9.67
CA ILE A 293 -5.83 17.61 9.72
C ILE A 293 -6.20 16.75 10.94
N SER A 294 -6.32 17.34 12.12
CA SER A 294 -6.67 16.62 13.35
C SER A 294 -8.05 15.96 13.25
N ALA A 295 -9.04 16.67 12.72
CA ALA A 295 -10.38 16.12 12.49
C ALA A 295 -10.35 14.93 11.51
N MET A 296 -9.57 15.04 10.42
CA MET A 296 -9.36 13.93 9.49
C MET A 296 -8.71 12.73 10.18
N VAL A 297 -7.67 12.96 10.99
CA VAL A 297 -6.98 11.91 11.74
C VAL A 297 -7.97 11.19 12.65
N LEU A 298 -8.73 11.90 13.48
CA LEU A 298 -9.75 11.30 14.34
C LEU A 298 -10.77 10.49 13.53
N ARG A 299 -11.24 11.02 12.39
CA ARG A 299 -12.17 10.31 11.51
C ARG A 299 -11.56 9.05 10.91
N ALA A 300 -10.28 9.08 10.54
CA ALA A 300 -9.57 7.92 10.01
C ALA A 300 -9.35 6.82 11.07
N HIS A 301 -9.35 7.15 12.36
CA HIS A 301 -9.18 6.18 13.46
C HIS A 301 -10.47 5.45 13.84
N GLN A 302 -11.59 5.72 13.16
CA GLN A 302 -12.87 5.04 13.40
C GLN A 302 -12.96 3.74 12.60
N ASP A 303 -13.34 2.65 13.26
CA ASP A 303 -13.62 1.38 12.60
C ASP A 303 -14.90 1.44 11.75
N ARG A 304 -14.96 0.65 10.68
CA ARG A 304 -16.14 0.56 9.80
C ARG A 304 -17.04 -0.65 10.07
N ALA A 305 -16.51 -1.70 10.69
CA ALA A 305 -17.30 -2.88 11.04
C ALA A 305 -18.05 -2.69 12.38
N PHE A 306 -17.47 -1.92 13.30
CA PHE A 306 -17.99 -1.67 14.64
C PHE A 306 -18.11 -0.16 14.90
N PRO A 307 -19.26 0.46 14.55
CA PRO A 307 -19.49 1.87 14.80
C PRO A 307 -19.25 2.25 16.26
N GLY A 308 -18.47 3.32 16.48
CA GLY A 308 -18.08 3.79 17.80
C GLY A 308 -16.73 3.25 18.30
N ALA A 309 -16.20 2.19 17.69
CA ALA A 309 -14.82 1.77 17.97
C ALA A 309 -13.83 2.75 17.32
N MET A 310 -12.91 3.29 18.12
CA MET A 310 -11.81 4.12 17.66
C MET A 310 -10.50 3.58 18.22
N VAL A 311 -9.49 3.45 17.36
CA VAL A 311 -8.17 2.98 17.80
C VAL A 311 -7.29 4.14 18.23
N ALA A 312 -6.36 3.90 19.17
CA ALA A 312 -5.49 4.95 19.68
C ALA A 312 -4.51 5.48 18.61
N SER A 313 -3.97 4.60 17.76
CA SER A 313 -3.11 5.00 16.64
C SER A 313 -3.05 3.94 15.55
N LEU A 314 -3.08 4.37 14.30
CA LEU A 314 -2.74 3.55 13.13
C LEU A 314 -1.20 3.36 13.01
N SER A 315 -0.57 2.84 14.06
CA SER A 315 0.86 2.58 14.10
C SER A 315 1.24 1.43 15.04
N VAL A 316 2.44 0.88 14.84
CA VAL A 316 3.08 -0.08 15.74
C VAL A 316 4.33 0.58 16.33
N PRO A 317 4.32 1.00 17.60
CA PRO A 317 5.47 1.63 18.25
C PRO A 317 6.74 0.79 18.13
N TRP A 318 7.84 1.40 17.69
CA TRP A 318 9.11 0.73 17.39
C TRP A 318 8.97 -0.52 16.50
N GLY A 319 7.96 -0.51 15.62
CA GLY A 319 7.62 -1.64 14.75
C GLY A 319 8.78 -2.12 13.89
N ASN A 320 9.70 -1.23 13.53
CA ASN A 320 10.95 -1.56 12.82
C ASN A 320 11.91 -2.50 13.59
N THR A 321 11.60 -2.84 14.84
CA THR A 321 12.41 -3.76 15.66
C THR A 321 11.70 -5.05 16.05
N ARG A 322 10.37 -5.16 15.82
CA ARG A 322 9.56 -6.28 16.30
C ARG A 322 8.38 -6.60 15.38
N ASP A 323 7.96 -7.86 15.34
CA ASP A 323 6.68 -8.31 14.72
C ASP A 323 5.58 -8.44 15.77
N GLU A 324 5.47 -7.49 16.70
CA GLU A 324 4.43 -7.54 17.72
C GLU A 324 3.07 -7.20 17.12
N ARG A 325 2.10 -8.09 17.31
CA ARG A 325 0.72 -7.90 16.84
C ARG A 325 -0.01 -6.80 17.60
N SER A 326 0.36 -6.57 18.85
CA SER A 326 -0.25 -5.56 19.71
C SER A 326 0.40 -4.19 19.49
N GLY A 327 0.09 -3.55 18.37
CA GLY A 327 0.39 -2.14 18.14
C GLY A 327 -0.58 -1.22 18.90
N TYR A 328 -0.66 0.05 18.48
CA TYR A 328 -1.62 1.02 19.02
C TYR A 328 -2.95 1.04 18.25
N HIS A 329 -3.14 0.08 17.34
CA HIS A 329 -4.38 -0.10 16.59
C HIS A 329 -5.40 -0.95 17.38
N LEU A 330 -5.52 -0.71 18.69
CA LEU A 330 -6.55 -1.28 19.59
C LEU A 330 -7.42 -0.15 20.16
N VAL A 331 -8.55 -0.52 20.77
CA VAL A 331 -9.45 0.42 21.42
C VAL A 331 -9.10 0.50 22.90
N TRP A 332 -8.65 1.67 23.36
CA TRP A 332 -8.49 1.97 24.78
C TRP A 332 -9.62 2.88 25.25
N PRO A 333 -10.35 2.54 26.33
CA PRO A 333 -11.46 3.37 26.83
C PRO A 333 -11.05 4.82 27.11
N ARG A 334 -9.84 5.04 27.65
CA ARG A 334 -9.30 6.38 27.92
C ARG A 334 -9.15 7.17 26.62
N ASP A 335 -8.44 6.63 25.64
CA ASP A 335 -8.17 7.27 24.35
C ASP A 335 -9.47 7.50 23.55
N LEU A 336 -10.46 6.60 23.70
CA LEU A 336 -11.79 6.73 23.12
C LEU A 336 -12.57 7.91 23.73
N VAL A 337 -12.50 8.12 25.05
CA VAL A 337 -13.16 9.26 25.71
C VAL A 337 -12.62 10.59 25.18
N GLU A 338 -11.29 10.72 25.06
CA GLU A 338 -10.67 11.91 24.48
C GLU A 338 -11.08 12.11 23.01
N SER A 339 -11.05 11.04 22.22
CA SER A 339 -11.36 11.10 20.79
C SER A 339 -12.84 11.40 20.51
N ALA A 340 -13.75 10.94 21.37
CA ALA A 340 -15.18 11.19 21.24
C ALA A 340 -15.61 12.57 21.78
N GLY A 341 -14.82 13.16 22.67
CA GLY A 341 -15.06 14.49 23.23
C GLY A 341 -14.52 15.64 22.39
N ALA A 342 -13.61 15.36 21.44
CA ALA A 342 -13.01 16.33 20.51
C ALA A 342 -13.98 16.78 19.41
#